data_AF-A0A1C6DGV1-F1
#
_entry.id   AF-A0A1C6DGV1-F1
#
_cell.length_a   1.000
_cell.length_b   1.000
_cell.length_c   1.000
_cell.angle_alpha   90.00
_cell.angle_beta   90.00
_cell.angle_gamma   90.00
#
_symmetry.space_group_name_H-M   'P 1'
#
loop_
_entity.id
_entity.type
_entity.pdbx_description
1 polymer ?
#
loop_
_entity_poly.entity_id
_entity_poly.type
_entity_poly.pdbx_seq_one_letter_code
_entity_poly.pdbx_strand_id
1 'polypeptide(L)'
;MKIEYYLLPEADYKGQYDRKEGHFIIKTGTIADMIHDSKMLWDLDFDKCIPDYERLNDILREGYFQRLAEWEPMEIDREEYNAIVKMLLDIQMDRPYRVEM
;
A
#
# COMPACT_ATOMS: atom_id res chain seq x y z
N MET A 1 -11.28 -4.79 -6.22
CA MET A 1 -11.53 -5.48 -4.93
C MET A 1 -11.29 -4.51 -3.77
N LYS A 2 -12.05 -4.61 -2.66
CA LYS A 2 -11.74 -3.89 -1.42
C LYS A 2 -11.16 -4.86 -0.40
N ILE A 3 -10.17 -4.41 0.35
CA ILE A 3 -9.46 -5.14 1.40
C ILE A 3 -9.47 -4.30 2.69
N GLU A 4 -9.36 -4.97 3.82
CA GLU A 4 -9.03 -4.33 5.09
C GLU A 4 -7.51 -4.34 5.26
N TYR A 5 -6.95 -3.22 5.71
CA TYR A 5 -5.53 -3.10 6.01
C TYR A 5 -5.32 -2.16 7.20
N TYR A 6 -4.17 -2.32 7.82
CA TYR A 6 -3.79 -1.70 9.08
C TYR A 6 -2.58 -0.80 8.85
N LEU A 7 -2.60 0.43 9.33
CA LEU A 7 -1.50 1.39 9.17
C LEU A 7 -0.99 1.88 10.51
N LEU A 8 0.31 2.05 10.67
CA LEU A 8 0.83 2.72 11.85
C LEU A 8 0.41 4.20 11.81
N PRO A 9 -0.12 4.76 12.90
CA PRO A 9 -0.54 6.14 12.94
C PRO A 9 0.64 7.07 12.80
N GLU A 10 0.44 8.11 11.99
CA GLU A 10 1.32 9.27 11.98
C GLU A 10 1.29 9.93 13.37
N ALA A 11 2.36 10.64 13.73
CA ALA A 11 2.59 11.18 15.08
C ALA A 11 1.45 12.05 15.66
N ASP A 12 0.51 12.50 14.81
CA ASP A 12 -0.58 13.42 15.15
C ASP A 12 -2.00 12.80 15.03
N TYR A 13 -2.13 11.49 14.83
CA TYR A 13 -3.43 10.84 14.64
C TYR A 13 -4.27 10.77 15.94
N LYS A 14 -5.54 11.19 15.87
CA LYS A 14 -6.46 11.26 17.04
C LYS A 14 -7.61 10.22 17.03
N GLY A 15 -7.57 9.23 16.13
CA GLY A 15 -8.64 8.22 16.01
C GLY A 15 -8.59 7.10 17.06
N GLN A 16 -9.51 6.13 16.96
CA GLN A 16 -9.54 4.97 17.85
C GLN A 16 -8.45 3.95 17.50
N TYR A 17 -7.81 3.42 18.54
CA TYR A 17 -6.69 2.50 18.52
C TYR A 17 -7.14 1.12 18.98
N ASP A 18 -6.81 0.06 18.25
CA ASP A 18 -6.58 -1.26 18.86
C ASP A 18 -5.80 -2.19 17.91
N ARG A 19 -4.91 -2.99 18.47
CA ARG A 19 -4.50 -4.26 17.84
C ARG A 19 -4.47 -5.42 18.86
N LYS A 20 -4.65 -5.13 20.16
CA LYS A 20 -4.04 -5.81 21.31
C LYS A 20 -2.55 -6.10 21.05
N GLU A 21 -1.59 -5.18 20.90
CA GLU A 21 -1.31 -3.92 21.57
C GLU A 21 -0.36 -3.07 20.68
N GLY A 22 -0.71 -2.88 19.40
CA GLY A 22 0.20 -2.32 18.37
C GLY A 22 -0.17 -0.94 17.81
N HIS A 23 -1.26 -0.33 18.28
CA HIS A 23 -1.71 1.02 17.90
C HIS A 23 -1.94 1.27 16.39
N PHE A 24 -2.51 0.35 15.59
CA PHE A 24 -2.73 0.61 14.16
C PHE A 24 -4.08 1.28 13.85
N ILE A 25 -4.13 2.07 12.77
CA ILE A 25 -5.34 2.60 12.12
C ILE A 25 -5.89 1.52 11.19
N ILE A 26 -7.17 1.17 11.35
CA ILE A 26 -7.86 0.21 10.47
C ILE A 26 -8.51 0.98 9.31
N LYS A 27 -8.24 0.58 8.07
CA LYS A 27 -8.86 1.14 6.86
C LYS A 27 -9.42 0.04 5.96
N THR A 28 -10.42 0.40 5.18
CA THR A 28 -10.96 -0.46 4.10
C THR A 28 -10.88 0.29 2.79
N GLY A 29 -10.16 -0.27 1.82
CA GLY A 29 -9.87 0.38 0.54
C GLY A 29 -9.41 -0.61 -0.51
N THR A 30 -8.98 -0.11 -1.67
CA THR A 30 -8.35 -0.93 -2.70
C THR A 30 -6.89 -1.22 -2.36
N ILE A 31 -6.27 -2.15 -3.09
CA ILE A 31 -4.83 -2.43 -2.96
C ILE A 31 -4.00 -1.18 -3.31
N ALA A 32 -4.44 -0.38 -4.29
CA ALA A 32 -3.79 0.88 -4.62
C ALA A 32 -3.85 1.89 -3.46
N ASP A 33 -4.99 1.98 -2.76
CA ASP A 33 -5.12 2.82 -1.56
C ASP A 33 -4.14 2.37 -0.46
N MET A 34 -4.06 1.06 -0.22
CA MET A 34 -3.12 0.49 0.76
C MET A 34 -1.66 0.80 0.40
N ILE A 35 -1.28 0.60 -0.86
CA ILE A 35 0.07 0.90 -1.37
C ILE A 35 0.40 2.38 -1.20
N HIS A 36 -0.57 3.25 -1.49
CA HIS A 36 -0.41 4.69 -1.36
C HIS A 36 -0.27 5.13 0.10
N ASP A 37 -1.21 4.70 0.95
CA ASP A 37 -1.26 5.12 2.35
C ASP A 37 -0.07 4.60 3.16
N SER A 38 0.39 3.38 2.87
CA SER A 38 1.57 2.79 3.50
C SER A 38 2.89 3.40 3.06
N LYS A 39 2.89 4.15 1.94
CA LYS A 39 4.07 4.73 1.30
C LYS A 39 5.14 3.67 0.96
N MET A 40 4.75 2.40 0.81
CA MET A 40 5.70 1.28 0.69
C MET A 40 6.57 1.32 -0.56
N LEU A 41 6.09 2.02 -1.61
CA LEU A 41 6.81 2.19 -2.87
C LEU A 41 7.55 3.53 -2.97
N TRP A 42 7.64 4.30 -1.87
CA TRP A 42 8.30 5.59 -1.85
C TRP A 42 9.77 5.39 -1.45
N ASP A 43 10.67 5.54 -2.41
CA ASP A 43 12.10 5.51 -2.17
C ASP A 43 12.60 6.87 -1.63
N LEU A 44 13.90 6.94 -1.34
CA LEU A 44 14.61 8.18 -1.08
C LEU A 44 14.28 9.22 -2.17
N ASP A 45 14.15 10.49 -1.78
CA ASP A 45 13.68 11.59 -2.64
C ASP A 45 12.23 11.50 -3.14
N PHE A 46 11.38 10.68 -2.52
CA PHE A 46 9.96 10.53 -2.90
C PHE A 46 9.76 10.01 -4.33
N ASP A 47 10.74 9.27 -4.86
CA ASP A 47 10.57 8.53 -6.10
C ASP A 47 9.64 7.34 -5.86
N LYS A 48 8.64 7.19 -6.74
CA LYS A 48 7.52 6.26 -6.54
C LYS A 48 7.49 5.27 -7.68
N CYS A 49 8.23 4.18 -7.55
CA CYS A 49 8.37 3.17 -8.58
C CYS A 49 7.39 2.02 -8.33
N ILE A 50 6.54 1.72 -9.31
CA ILE A 50 5.64 0.57 -9.28
C ILE A 50 6.43 -0.64 -9.77
N PRO A 51 6.63 -1.68 -8.93
CA PRO A 51 7.37 -2.86 -9.32
C PRO A 51 6.60 -3.68 -10.36
N ASP A 52 7.29 -4.62 -10.99
CA ASP A 52 6.66 -5.58 -11.90
C ASP A 52 5.63 -6.49 -11.19
N TYR A 53 4.90 -7.25 -11.99
CA TYR A 53 3.83 -8.15 -11.54
C TYR A 53 4.30 -9.20 -10.53
N GLU A 54 5.49 -9.77 -10.73
CA GLU A 54 6.00 -10.85 -9.89
C GLU A 54 6.40 -10.29 -8.53
N ARG A 55 7.15 -9.19 -8.54
CA ARG A 55 7.61 -8.51 -7.34
C ARG A 55 6.48 -7.88 -6.54
N LEU A 56 5.45 -7.33 -7.20
CA LEU A 56 4.27 -6.84 -6.47
C LEU A 56 3.54 -7.98 -5.76
N ASN A 57 3.40 -9.13 -6.41
CA ASN A 57 2.78 -10.30 -5.78
C ASN A 57 3.62 -10.83 -4.61
N ASP A 58 4.95 -10.82 -4.72
CA ASP A 58 5.82 -11.21 -3.61
C ASP A 58 5.59 -10.32 -2.39
N ILE A 59 5.49 -9.00 -2.58
CA ILE A 59 5.13 -8.06 -1.50
C ILE A 59 3.76 -8.40 -0.92
N LEU A 60 2.73 -8.58 -1.75
CA LEU A 60 1.37 -8.83 -1.29
C LEU A 60 1.22 -10.14 -0.50
N ARG A 61 2.03 -11.16 -0.81
CA ARG A 61 2.07 -12.44 -0.09
C ARG A 61 2.76 -12.34 1.28
N GLU A 62 3.58 -11.33 1.54
CA GLU A 62 4.19 -11.14 2.87
C GLU A 62 3.12 -10.78 3.92
N GLY A 63 2.08 -10.04 3.54
CA GLY A 63 1.02 -9.59 4.45
C GLY A 63 1.42 -8.41 5.34
N TYR A 64 2.62 -7.86 5.16
CA TYR A 64 3.07 -6.68 5.89
C TYR A 64 4.13 -5.90 5.13
N PHE A 65 4.26 -4.63 5.47
CA PHE A 65 5.38 -3.78 5.08
C PHE A 65 6.02 -3.18 6.32
N GLN A 66 7.16 -3.77 6.70
CA GLN A 66 7.93 -3.39 7.88
C GLN A 66 7.04 -3.30 9.14
N ARG A 67 6.93 -2.10 9.74
CA ARG A 67 6.01 -1.78 10.85
C ARG A 67 4.96 -0.74 10.45
N LEU A 68 4.88 -0.40 9.17
CA LEU A 68 4.06 0.72 8.69
C LEU A 68 2.68 0.26 8.23
N ALA A 69 2.58 -0.94 7.67
CA ALA A 69 1.32 -1.46 7.16
C ALA A 69 1.24 -2.98 7.26
N GLU A 70 0.03 -3.51 7.47
CA GLU A 70 -0.26 -4.94 7.54
C GLU A 70 -1.61 -5.26 6.89
N TRP A 71 -1.75 -6.44 6.29
CA TRP A 71 -2.93 -6.90 5.57
C TRP A 71 -2.97 -8.43 5.55
N GLU A 72 -4.10 -9.00 5.12
CA GLU A 72 -4.17 -10.44 4.89
C GLU A 72 -3.36 -10.82 3.64
N PRO A 73 -2.36 -11.72 3.73
CA PRO A 73 -1.59 -12.18 2.58
C PRO A 73 -2.45 -12.54 1.37
N MET A 74 -2.11 -12.01 0.20
CA MET A 74 -2.91 -12.20 -1.01
C MET A 74 -2.07 -12.28 -2.28
N GLU A 75 -2.70 -12.75 -3.34
CA GLU A 75 -2.14 -12.81 -4.70
C GLU A 75 -3.16 -12.18 -5.65
N ILE A 76 -2.64 -11.43 -6.63
CA ILE A 76 -3.42 -10.74 -7.66
C ILE A 76 -3.11 -11.31 -9.03
N ASP A 77 -4.10 -11.32 -9.91
CA ASP A 77 -3.88 -11.65 -11.31
C ASP A 77 -3.36 -10.44 -12.13
N ARG A 78 -3.10 -10.66 -13.43
CA ARG A 78 -2.59 -9.61 -14.32
C ARG A 78 -3.60 -8.50 -14.59
N GLU A 79 -4.90 -8.78 -14.57
CA GLU A 79 -5.94 -7.76 -14.76
C GLU A 79 -5.99 -6.84 -13.54
N GLU A 80 -5.96 -7.43 -12.35
CA GLU A 80 -5.88 -6.72 -11.07
C GLU A 80 -4.60 -5.89 -10.97
N TYR A 81 -3.45 -6.43 -11.37
CA TYR A 81 -2.20 -5.68 -11.45
C TYR A 81 -2.33 -4.44 -12.33
N ASN A 82 -2.83 -4.59 -13.56
CA ASN A 82 -3.01 -3.46 -14.46
C ASN A 82 -3.99 -2.41 -13.90
N ALA A 83 -5.04 -2.85 -13.20
CA ALA A 83 -5.96 -1.95 -12.53
C ALA A 83 -5.26 -1.16 -11.39
N ILE A 84 -4.45 -1.83 -10.57
CA ILE A 84 -3.67 -1.20 -9.49
C ILE A 84 -2.68 -0.18 -10.07
N VAL A 85 -1.92 -0.55 -11.10
CA VAL A 85 -0.97 0.34 -11.78
C VAL A 85 -1.70 1.59 -12.26
N LYS A 86 -2.82 1.43 -12.96
CA LYS A 86 -3.62 2.55 -13.46
C LYS A 86 -4.09 3.46 -12.32
N MET A 87 -4.63 2.89 -11.25
CA MET A 87 -5.09 3.66 -10.09
C MET A 87 -3.96 4.47 -9.44
N LEU A 88 -2.77 3.89 -9.30
CA LEU A 88 -1.60 4.58 -8.73
C LEU A 88 -1.10 5.72 -9.63
N LEU A 89 -1.10 5.52 -10.96
CA LEU A 89 -0.73 6.56 -11.93
C LEU A 89 -1.72 7.73 -11.99
N ASP A 90 -3.00 7.47 -11.71
CA ASP A 90 -4.06 8.49 -11.73
C ASP A 90 -4.04 9.42 -10.50
N ILE A 91 -3.26 9.10 -9.46
CA ILE A 91 -3.12 9.92 -8.25
C ILE A 91 -2.40 11.24 -8.59
N GLN A 92 -3.11 12.36 -8.43
CA GLN A 92 -2.58 13.70 -8.65
C GLN A 92 -1.70 14.15 -7.48
N MET A 93 -0.38 14.20 -7.68
CA MET A 93 0.55 14.69 -6.66
C MET A 93 1.88 15.18 -7.25
N ASP A 94 2.61 15.99 -6.49
CA ASP A 94 3.98 16.36 -6.80
C ASP A 94 4.87 15.12 -6.76
N ARG A 95 5.45 14.75 -7.92
CA ARG A 95 6.18 13.49 -8.17
C ARG A 95 5.24 12.27 -8.18
N PRO A 96 4.52 12.03 -9.31
CA PRO A 96 3.58 10.92 -9.43
C PRO A 96 4.31 9.56 -9.47
N TYR A 97 3.53 8.49 -9.35
CA TYR A 97 4.03 7.13 -9.58
C TYR A 97 4.52 6.95 -11.02
N ARG A 98 5.47 6.03 -11.20
CA ARG A 98 5.94 5.55 -12.50
C ARG A 98 6.12 4.05 -12.47
N VAL A 99 6.03 3.40 -13.63
CA VAL A 99 6.30 1.96 -13.75
C VAL A 99 7.81 1.74 -13.83
N GLU A 100 8.33 0.74 -13.13
CA GLU A 100 9.72 0.29 -13.25
C GLU A 100 9.98 -0.16 -14.70
N MET A 101 11.00 0.40 -15.35
CA MET A 101 11.37 0.11 -16.74
C MET A 101 12.40 -1.01 -16.84
#